data_AF-A0A9D8X5P7-F1
#
_entry.id   AF-A0A9D8X5P7-F1
#
_cell.length_a   1.000
_cell.length_b   1.000
_cell.length_c   1.000
_cell.angle_alpha   90.00
_cell.angle_beta   90.00
_cell.angle_gamma   90.00
#
_symmetry.space_group_name_H-M   'P 1'
#
loop_
_entity.id
_entity.type
_entity.pdbx_description
1 polymer ?
#
loop_
_entity_poly.entity_id
_entity_poly.type
_entity_poly.pdbx_seq_one_letter_code
_entity_poly.pdbx_strand_id
1 'polypeptide(L)'
;MKYSSKFFAATTEKCHWTKTVPAPYMRRSFVIDELPDNAEITVCGLGFYEIYINGKHITKGKLSPYITNSHETLVYNNYDLMPYLVKGKNTLAFILGNGMQNCFGGYIWDFEKARFNSAPKIAFAVELKK
;
A
#
# COMPACT_ATOMS: atom_id res chain seq x y z
N MET A 1 -11.68 13.33 0.46
CA MET A 1 -11.04 12.02 0.27
C MET A 1 -10.88 11.79 -1.22
N LYS A 2 -9.63 11.86 -1.66
CA LYS A 2 -9.18 11.61 -3.01
C LYS A 2 -8.76 10.15 -3.11
N TYR A 3 -9.17 9.45 -4.15
CA TYR A 3 -8.79 8.06 -4.38
C TYR A 3 -7.95 7.98 -5.66
N SER A 4 -6.78 7.33 -5.58
CA SER A 4 -5.91 7.13 -6.73
C SER A 4 -6.10 5.74 -7.30
N SER A 5 -6.36 5.64 -8.60
CA SER A 5 -6.34 4.37 -9.35
C SER A 5 -4.97 4.07 -9.98
N LYS A 6 -3.96 4.91 -9.74
CA LYS A 6 -2.60 4.72 -10.26
C LYS A 6 -1.80 3.85 -9.31
N PHE A 7 -1.56 2.61 -9.71
CA PHE A 7 -0.82 1.62 -8.93
C PHE A 7 0.67 1.63 -9.25
N PHE A 8 1.48 1.49 -8.21
CA PHE A 8 2.92 1.33 -8.26
C PHE A 8 3.30 -0.05 -7.73
N ALA A 9 4.17 -0.74 -8.46
CA ALA A 9 4.73 -2.03 -8.09
C ALA A 9 6.26 -1.96 -8.23
N ALA A 10 6.99 -2.66 -7.38
CA ALA A 10 8.44 -2.77 -7.52
C ALA A 10 8.87 -3.78 -8.58
N THR A 11 7.98 -4.70 -8.93
CA THR A 11 8.21 -5.76 -9.93
C THR A 11 6.88 -6.12 -10.60
N THR A 12 6.97 -6.76 -11.76
CA THR A 12 5.84 -7.40 -12.44
C THR A 12 5.83 -8.93 -12.23
N GLU A 13 6.86 -9.47 -11.57
CA GLU A 13 6.95 -10.90 -11.26
C GLU A 13 5.87 -11.34 -10.26
N LYS A 14 5.45 -12.59 -10.40
CA LYS A 14 4.45 -13.22 -9.55
C LYS A 14 5.06 -14.37 -8.76
N CYS A 15 4.40 -14.74 -7.67
CA CYS A 15 4.79 -15.94 -6.94
C CYS A 15 4.49 -17.17 -7.79
N HIS A 16 5.48 -18.06 -7.83
CA HIS A 16 5.42 -19.39 -8.40
C HIS A 16 5.91 -20.38 -7.37
N TRP A 17 5.64 -21.67 -7.59
CA TRP A 17 6.03 -22.75 -6.69
C TRP A 17 7.52 -22.82 -6.35
N THR A 18 8.35 -22.39 -7.26
CA THR A 18 9.81 -22.43 -7.12
C THR A 18 10.40 -21.05 -6.85
N LYS A 19 9.59 -19.98 -6.90
CA LYS A 19 10.06 -18.60 -6.81
C LYS A 19 9.02 -17.71 -6.15
N THR A 20 9.35 -17.18 -4.98
CA THR A 20 8.53 -16.19 -4.28
C THR A 20 8.92 -14.77 -4.66
N VAL A 21 7.96 -13.84 -4.68
CA VAL A 21 8.25 -12.41 -4.74
C VAL A 21 8.54 -11.91 -3.31
N PRO A 22 9.73 -11.38 -3.02
CA PRO A 22 10.03 -10.83 -1.70
C PRO A 22 9.20 -9.57 -1.45
N ALA A 23 9.00 -9.23 -0.17
CA ALA A 23 8.28 -8.01 0.23
C ALA A 23 9.02 -6.75 -0.26
N PRO A 24 8.46 -5.94 -1.18
CA PRO A 24 9.11 -4.73 -1.65
C PRO A 24 9.00 -3.57 -0.67
N TYR A 25 10.08 -2.81 -0.51
CA TYR A 25 10.15 -1.63 0.34
C TYR A 25 10.23 -0.41 -0.57
N MET A 26 9.28 0.50 -0.44
CA MET A 26 9.19 1.71 -1.26
C MET A 26 9.14 2.94 -0.38
N ARG A 27 9.84 4.02 -0.77
CA ARG A 27 9.79 5.28 -0.03
C ARG A 27 9.86 6.48 -0.95
N ARG A 28 9.31 7.60 -0.49
CA ARG A 28 9.47 8.90 -1.12
C ARG A 28 9.54 9.99 -0.06
N SER A 29 10.54 10.85 -0.19
CA SER A 29 10.63 12.06 0.63
C SER A 29 9.98 13.24 -0.08
N PHE A 30 9.42 14.15 0.71
CA PHE A 30 8.81 15.40 0.28
C PHE A 30 9.05 16.49 1.34
N VAL A 31 8.94 17.75 0.95
CA VAL A 31 9.19 18.90 1.83
C VAL A 31 7.88 19.65 2.05
N ILE A 32 7.65 20.09 3.29
CA ILE A 32 6.52 20.91 3.70
C ILE A 32 7.06 22.19 4.34
N ASP A 33 6.68 23.35 3.83
CA ASP A 33 7.15 24.65 4.35
C ASP A 33 6.41 25.07 5.63
N GLU A 34 5.13 24.72 5.73
CA GLU A 34 4.24 25.02 6.85
C GLU A 34 3.35 23.81 7.14
N LEU A 35 3.16 23.48 8.41
CA LEU A 35 2.29 22.37 8.79
C LEU A 35 0.84 22.68 8.39
N PRO A 36 0.12 21.73 7.76
CA PRO A 36 -1.28 21.89 7.45
C PRO A 36 -2.15 21.75 8.70
N ASP A 37 -3.39 22.25 8.65
CA ASP A 37 -4.39 22.04 9.70
C ASP A 37 -4.92 20.60 9.71
N ASN A 38 -4.94 19.96 8.53
CA ASN A 38 -5.32 18.57 8.36
C ASN A 38 -4.48 17.89 7.28
N ALA A 39 -4.05 16.65 7.53
CA ALA A 39 -3.30 15.85 6.58
C ALA A 39 -3.80 14.40 6.60
N GLU A 40 -4.23 13.90 5.44
CA GLU A 40 -4.76 12.55 5.32
C GLU A 40 -4.11 11.82 4.13
N ILE A 41 -4.06 10.49 4.22
CA ILE A 41 -3.70 9.63 3.11
C ILE A 41 -4.70 8.50 2.95
N THR A 42 -5.21 8.35 1.73
CA THR A 42 -5.96 7.16 1.33
C THR A 42 -5.01 6.16 0.69
N VAL A 43 -5.11 4.89 1.06
CA VAL A 43 -4.22 3.82 0.61
C VAL A 43 -5.03 2.61 0.17
N CYS A 44 -4.80 2.15 -1.05
CA CYS A 44 -5.28 0.88 -1.59
C CYS A 44 -4.08 -0.02 -1.90
N GLY A 45 -3.91 -1.07 -1.12
CA GLY A 45 -2.95 -2.13 -1.39
C GLY A 45 -3.61 -3.29 -2.12
N LEU A 46 -2.94 -3.83 -3.12
CA LEU A 46 -3.26 -5.11 -3.76
C LEU A 46 -2.23 -6.11 -3.29
N GLY A 47 -2.66 -7.02 -2.41
CA GLY A 47 -1.80 -7.74 -1.48
C GLY A 47 -1.94 -7.12 -0.09
N PHE A 48 -0.89 -7.19 0.72
CA PHE A 48 -0.82 -6.48 2.01
C PHE A 48 0.10 -5.26 1.91
N TYR A 49 -0.05 -4.33 2.85
CA TYR A 49 0.90 -3.25 3.05
C TYR A 49 1.08 -2.91 4.52
N GLU A 50 2.25 -2.37 4.83
CA GLU A 50 2.50 -1.55 5.99
C GLU A 50 2.85 -0.13 5.54
N ILE A 51 2.38 0.87 6.27
CA ILE A 51 2.64 2.29 6.00
C ILE A 51 3.45 2.90 7.15
N TYR A 52 4.45 3.69 6.77
CA TYR A 52 5.34 4.40 7.66
C TYR A 52 5.44 5.86 7.24
N ILE A 53 5.50 6.75 8.22
CA ILE A 53 5.77 8.18 8.01
C ILE A 53 6.86 8.60 9.00
N ASN A 54 7.94 9.17 8.49
CA ASN A 54 9.11 9.59 9.28
C ASN A 54 9.65 8.48 10.20
N GLY A 55 9.63 7.23 9.70
CA GLY A 55 10.08 6.04 10.44
C GLY A 55 9.05 5.46 11.42
N LYS A 56 7.93 6.15 11.68
CA LYS A 56 6.86 5.66 12.55
C LYS A 56 5.88 4.80 11.77
N HIS A 57 5.63 3.58 12.24
CA HIS A 57 4.61 2.68 11.71
C HIS A 57 3.21 3.18 12.09
N ILE A 58 2.31 3.32 11.12
CA ILE A 58 0.96 3.85 11.34
C ILE A 58 -0.17 2.95 10.82
N THR A 59 0.15 1.74 10.36
CA THR A 59 -0.84 0.79 9.84
C THR A 59 -1.85 0.42 10.93
N LYS A 60 -3.15 0.48 10.61
CA LYS A 60 -4.24 0.31 11.59
C LYS A 60 -4.42 -1.14 12.02
N GLY A 61 -4.20 -2.09 11.12
CA GLY A 61 -4.38 -3.51 11.37
C GLY A 61 -3.21 -4.33 10.84
N LYS A 62 -2.89 -5.41 11.55
CA LYS A 62 -2.03 -6.46 11.00
C LYS A 62 -2.69 -7.02 9.75
N LEU A 63 -1.91 -7.23 8.69
CA LEU A 63 -2.40 -7.72 7.40
C LEU A 63 -3.41 -6.76 6.72
N SER A 64 -3.20 -5.45 6.85
CA SER A 64 -3.96 -4.47 6.04
C SER A 64 -3.60 -4.60 4.56
N PRO A 65 -4.55 -4.43 3.62
CA PRO A 65 -5.97 -4.15 3.78
C PRO A 65 -6.81 -5.44 3.93
N TYR A 66 -8.14 -5.29 3.91
CA TYR A 66 -9.07 -6.41 3.80
C TYR A 66 -8.82 -7.21 2.52
N ILE A 67 -8.98 -8.54 2.58
CA ILE A 67 -8.84 -9.41 1.42
C ILE A 67 -10.11 -9.31 0.56
N THR A 68 -9.97 -8.92 -0.71
CA THR A 68 -11.08 -8.82 -1.67
C THR A 68 -10.69 -9.37 -3.04
N ASN A 69 -11.69 -9.63 -3.89
CA ASN A 69 -11.47 -9.77 -5.33
C ASN A 69 -11.18 -8.38 -5.93
N SER A 70 -9.90 -8.07 -6.12
CA SER A 70 -9.48 -6.73 -6.55
C SER A 70 -9.78 -6.40 -8.01
N HIS A 71 -10.32 -7.36 -8.78
CA HIS A 71 -10.84 -7.09 -10.12
C HIS A 71 -12.22 -6.42 -10.05
N GLU A 72 -12.97 -6.68 -8.99
CA GLU A 72 -14.34 -6.19 -8.79
C GLU A 72 -14.41 -5.08 -7.74
N THR A 73 -13.67 -5.22 -6.63
CA THR A 73 -13.75 -4.31 -5.48
C THR A 73 -12.37 -3.92 -4.96
N LEU A 74 -12.08 -2.63 -4.99
CA LEU A 74 -10.90 -2.02 -4.38
C LEU A 74 -11.24 -1.44 -3.01
N VAL A 75 -10.42 -1.73 -2.00
CA VAL A 75 -10.60 -1.22 -0.63
C VAL A 75 -9.54 -0.17 -0.33
N TYR A 76 -9.99 1.01 0.09
CA TYR A 76 -9.13 2.09 0.53
C TYR A 76 -9.24 2.26 2.04
N ASN A 77 -8.09 2.40 2.69
CA ASN A 77 -8.01 2.82 4.08
C ASN A 77 -7.59 4.28 4.15
N ASN A 78 -8.24 5.06 5.00
CA ASN A 78 -7.82 6.43 5.30
C ASN A 78 -6.96 6.45 6.57
N TYR A 79 -5.87 7.23 6.55
CA TYR A 79 -5.00 7.45 7.70
C TYR A 79 -4.82 8.94 7.93
N ASP A 80 -4.88 9.34 9.19
CA ASP A 80 -4.46 10.68 9.61
C ASP A 80 -2.93 10.72 9.64
N LEU A 81 -2.36 11.64 8.86
CA LEU A 81 -0.93 11.90 8.80
C LEU A 81 -0.50 13.03 9.71
N MET A 82 -1.43 13.91 10.11
CA MET A 82 -1.08 15.17 10.75
C MET A 82 -0.19 15.00 12.00
N PRO A 83 -0.48 14.06 12.94
CA PRO A 83 0.33 13.88 14.14
C PRO A 83 1.79 13.46 13.88
N TYR A 84 2.16 13.14 12.64
CA TYR A 84 3.46 12.59 12.27
C TYR A 84 4.27 13.49 11.33
N LEU A 85 3.66 14.54 10.79
CA LEU A 85 4.34 15.48 9.88
C LEU A 85 5.19 16.47 10.65
N VAL A 86 6.29 16.88 10.03
CA VAL A 86 7.19 17.93 10.54
C VAL A 86 7.37 19.01 9.48
N LYS A 87 7.71 20.24 9.90
CA LYS A 87 8.19 21.26 8.97
C LYS A 87 9.52 20.81 8.36
N GLY A 88 9.66 21.00 7.05
CA GLY A 88 10.80 20.53 6.28
C GLY A 88 10.57 19.14 5.70
N LYS A 89 11.61 18.28 5.75
CA LYS A 89 11.63 17.00 5.04
C LYS A 89 10.83 15.93 5.79
N ASN A 90 9.86 15.35 5.10
CA ASN A 90 9.09 14.19 5.51
C ASN A 90 9.38 13.01 4.59
N THR A 91 9.26 11.78 5.08
CA THR A 91 9.41 10.56 4.27
C THR A 91 8.26 9.61 4.52
N LEU A 92 7.49 9.35 3.46
CA LEU A 92 6.47 8.30 3.42
C LEU A 92 7.12 7.02 2.91
N ALA A 93 6.85 5.89 3.56
CA ALA A 93 7.34 4.59 3.15
C ALA A 93 6.25 3.52 3.26
N PHE A 94 6.38 2.50 2.42
CA PHE A 94 5.52 1.33 2.39
C PHE A 94 6.35 0.06 2.32
N ILE A 95 5.91 -0.97 3.02
CA ILE A 95 6.36 -2.35 2.81
C ILE A 95 5.18 -3.09 2.23
N LEU A 96 5.32 -3.73 1.06
CA LEU A 96 4.23 -4.50 0.48
C LEU A 96 4.41 -6.00 0.71
N GLY A 97 3.30 -6.71 0.89
CA GLY A 97 3.25 -8.16 1.00
C GLY A 97 2.36 -8.76 -0.07
N ASN A 98 2.62 -10.01 -0.43
CA ASN A 98 1.88 -10.70 -1.49
C ASN A 98 0.39 -10.91 -1.15
N GLY A 99 0.09 -11.24 0.11
CA GLY A 99 -1.26 -11.60 0.56
C GLY A 99 -1.93 -12.64 -0.34
N MET A 100 -3.27 -12.59 -0.42
CA MET A 100 -4.03 -13.44 -1.34
C MET A 100 -3.97 -12.96 -2.80
N GLN A 101 -3.49 -11.74 -3.05
CA GLN A 101 -3.29 -11.19 -4.40
C GLN A 101 -2.26 -11.99 -5.21
N ASN A 102 -1.21 -12.44 -4.54
CA ASN A 102 -0.05 -13.10 -5.13
C ASN A 102 0.41 -14.30 -4.27
N CYS A 103 -0.55 -15.08 -3.77
CA CYS A 103 -0.29 -16.12 -2.78
C CYS A 103 0.68 -17.20 -3.32
N PHE A 104 1.68 -17.54 -2.51
CA PHE A 104 2.49 -18.74 -2.73
C PHE A 104 1.70 -19.95 -2.22
N GLY A 105 1.36 -20.89 -3.10
CA GLY A 105 0.60 -22.09 -2.71
C GLY A 105 -0.93 -21.92 -2.75
N GLY A 106 -1.45 -20.99 -3.56
CA GLY A 106 -2.89 -20.77 -3.76
C GLY A 106 -3.63 -21.83 -4.59
N TYR A 107 -3.00 -22.95 -4.95
CA TYR A 107 -3.53 -23.99 -5.87
C TYR A 107 -4.83 -24.67 -5.40
N ILE A 108 -5.06 -24.77 -4.09
CA ILE A 108 -6.35 -25.27 -3.56
C ILE A 108 -7.50 -24.35 -4.03
N TRP A 109 -7.19 -23.07 -4.25
CA TRP A 109 -8.12 -22.00 -4.62
C TRP A 109 -7.86 -21.45 -6.03
N ASP A 110 -6.91 -22.04 -6.77
CA ASP A 110 -6.50 -21.60 -8.11
C ASP A 110 -6.22 -20.08 -8.22
N PHE A 111 -5.65 -19.46 -7.18
CA PHE A 111 -5.40 -18.01 -7.18
C PHE A 111 -4.45 -17.56 -8.30
N GLU A 112 -3.60 -18.43 -8.82
CA GLU A 112 -2.74 -18.16 -9.98
C GLU A 112 -3.53 -17.97 -11.28
N LYS A 113 -4.75 -18.52 -11.36
CA LYS A 113 -5.67 -18.36 -12.50
C LYS A 113 -6.61 -17.17 -12.32
N ALA A 114 -6.69 -16.59 -11.12
CA ALA A 114 -7.57 -15.47 -10.83
C ALA A 114 -7.20 -14.23 -11.66
N ARG A 115 -8.21 -13.55 -12.22
CA ARG A 115 -8.00 -12.33 -13.05
C ARG A 115 -7.28 -11.21 -12.31
N PHE A 116 -7.47 -11.13 -11.00
CA PHE A 116 -6.82 -10.11 -10.18
C PHE A 116 -5.34 -10.40 -9.93
N ASN A 117 -4.87 -11.64 -10.13
CA ASN A 117 -3.54 -12.06 -9.72
C ASN A 117 -2.44 -11.16 -10.31
N SER A 118 -1.59 -10.61 -9.44
CA SER A 118 -0.51 -9.70 -9.82
C SER A 118 0.54 -9.60 -8.73
N ALA A 119 1.75 -9.14 -9.07
CA ALA A 119 2.71 -8.64 -8.08
C ALA A 119 2.04 -7.66 -7.09
N PRO A 120 2.52 -7.59 -5.82
CA PRO A 120 1.97 -6.67 -4.85
C PRO A 120 2.18 -5.23 -5.31
N LYS A 121 1.12 -4.42 -5.25
CA LYS A 121 1.12 -3.04 -5.74
C LYS A 121 0.28 -2.15 -4.84
N ILE A 122 0.54 -0.85 -4.91
CA ILE A 122 -0.10 0.14 -4.05
C ILE A 122 -0.51 1.37 -4.85
N ALA A 123 -1.68 1.90 -4.54
CA ALA A 123 -2.11 3.22 -4.98
C ALA A 123 -2.44 4.05 -3.74
N PHE A 124 -2.06 5.33 -3.76
CA PHE A 124 -2.34 6.24 -2.66
C PHE A 124 -2.54 7.67 -3.14
N ALA A 125 -3.25 8.46 -2.34
CA ALA A 125 -3.36 9.90 -2.52
C ALA A 125 -3.21 10.59 -1.16
N VAL A 126 -2.35 11.61 -1.11
CA VAL A 126 -2.15 12.46 0.07
C VAL A 126 -2.92 13.75 -0.15
N GLU A 127 -3.69 14.17 0.86
CA GLU A 127 -4.40 15.44 0.91
C GLU A 127 -3.85 16.24 2.10
N LEU A 128 -3.26 17.40 1.82
CA LEU A 128 -2.84 18.37 2.84
C LEU A 128 -3.78 19.57 2.71
N LYS A 129 -4.49 19.92 3.77
CA LYS A 129 -5.44 21.04 3.82
C LYS A 129 -4.93 22.10 4.77
N LYS A 130 -4.91 23.34 4.28
CA LYS A 130 -4.75 24.52 5.13
C LYS A 130 -6.04 24.80 5.90
#